data_AF-A0A8T1H0T9-F1
#
_entry.id   AF-A0A8T1H0T9-F1
#
_cell.length_a   1.000
_cell.length_b   1.000
_cell.length_c   1.000
_cell.angle_alpha   90.00
_cell.angle_beta   90.00
_cell.angle_gamma   90.00
#
_symmetry.space_group_name_H-M   'P 1'
#
loop_
_entity.id
_entity.type
_entity.pdbx_description
1 polymer ?
#
loop_
_entity_poly.entity_id
_entity_poly.type
_entity_poly.pdbx_seq_one_letter_code
_entity_poly.pdbx_strand_id
1 'polypeptide(L)'
;MIAEMMTLVGNSAFGRSGMDMSKHKEVKYESNDKAIKSKIEHFTFHGLEELNDSCEITMKKRRLNNKNPIHLSIAIYQLAKLRMLQFYYDCIDFYFDRSDFQYQEMDTDSGYIAFSCENPFKDCIKPELRDHFDEHKYEWFPRDYNAEVAKFDRRTPGLFKEEWRGDAMVSLSSKNYICYLPDEEHKVKVSAKGIQQGRGRNVDVLNPDGFETVVRNRITLRGTNKGFRLSKETKSIITYTQTKTALNYYYDKRQVMSDGISTIPLNV
;
A
#
# COMPACT_ATOMS: atom_id res chain seq x y z
N MET A 1 -19.69 -5.48 -6.09
CA MET A 1 -20.38 -5.77 -4.81
C MET A 1 -20.10 -7.17 -4.26
N ILE A 2 -20.64 -8.28 -4.81
CA ILE A 2 -20.42 -9.63 -4.21
C ILE A 2 -18.94 -10.05 -4.20
N ALA A 3 -18.22 -9.85 -5.32
CA ALA A 3 -16.80 -10.20 -5.40
C ALA A 3 -15.95 -9.41 -4.38
N GLU A 4 -16.18 -8.11 -4.25
CA GLU A 4 -15.49 -7.24 -3.27
C GLU A 4 -15.81 -7.64 -1.83
N MET A 5 -17.05 -8.05 -1.54
CA MET A 5 -17.43 -8.59 -0.24
C MET A 5 -16.68 -9.87 0.09
N MET A 6 -16.54 -10.80 -0.86
CA MET A 6 -15.79 -12.04 -0.66
C MET A 6 -14.29 -11.76 -0.45
N THR A 7 -13.72 -10.83 -1.22
CA THR A 7 -12.35 -10.34 -0.98
C THR A 7 -12.21 -9.75 0.43
N LEU A 8 -13.18 -8.96 0.89
CA LEU A 8 -13.18 -8.40 2.24
C LEU A 8 -13.29 -9.49 3.32
N VAL A 9 -14.10 -10.53 3.12
CA VAL A 9 -14.20 -11.66 4.06
C VAL A 9 -12.83 -12.34 4.22
N GLY A 10 -12.16 -12.64 3.11
CA GLY A 10 -10.80 -13.20 3.15
C GLY A 10 -9.79 -12.27 3.84
N ASN A 11 -9.78 -10.99 3.46
CA ASN A 11 -8.79 -10.04 3.97
C ASN A 11 -9.05 -9.60 5.42
N SER A 12 -10.30 -9.51 5.85
CA SER A 12 -10.62 -9.09 7.22
C SER A 12 -10.32 -10.17 8.25
N ALA A 13 -10.38 -11.46 7.88
CA ALA A 13 -10.10 -12.57 8.78
C ALA A 13 -8.66 -12.56 9.30
N PHE A 14 -7.68 -12.28 8.45
CA PHE A 14 -6.28 -12.14 8.90
C PHE A 14 -6.12 -10.89 9.79
N GLY A 15 -6.72 -9.75 9.41
CA GLY A 15 -6.61 -8.51 10.19
C GLY A 15 -7.22 -8.66 11.58
N ARG A 16 -8.32 -9.42 11.69
CA ARG A 16 -8.95 -9.76 12.96
C ARG A 16 -8.06 -10.66 13.83
N SER A 17 -7.41 -11.63 13.22
CA SER A 17 -6.51 -12.57 13.92
C SER A 17 -5.29 -11.86 14.51
N GLY A 18 -4.81 -10.79 13.85
CA GLY A 18 -3.64 -10.00 14.28
C GLY A 18 -3.98 -8.78 15.11
N MET A 19 -5.24 -8.64 15.54
CA MET A 19 -5.70 -7.44 16.22
C MET A 19 -5.02 -7.26 17.58
N ASP A 20 -4.43 -6.09 17.77
CA ASP A 20 -3.78 -5.68 19.01
C ASP A 20 -4.81 -5.35 20.10
N MET A 21 -5.11 -6.36 20.92
CA MET A 21 -6.05 -6.25 22.03
C MET A 21 -5.59 -5.26 23.11
N SER A 22 -4.31 -4.89 23.17
CA SER A 22 -3.79 -3.94 24.17
C SER A 22 -4.27 -2.51 23.92
N LYS A 23 -4.62 -2.17 22.68
CA LYS A 23 -5.16 -0.87 22.29
C LYS A 23 -6.64 -0.71 22.62
N HIS A 24 -7.32 -1.78 23.04
CA HIS A 24 -8.73 -1.73 23.37
C HIS A 24 -8.95 -0.97 24.67
N LYS A 25 -9.90 -0.04 24.63
CA LYS A 25 -10.28 0.80 25.78
C LYS A 25 -11.72 0.50 26.18
N GLU A 26 -12.09 0.93 27.37
CA GLU A 26 -13.46 0.94 27.85
C GLU A 26 -13.96 2.37 27.86
N VAL A 27 -15.14 2.60 27.30
CA VAL A 27 -15.81 3.90 27.31
C VAL A 27 -16.92 3.85 28.34
N LYS A 28 -17.00 4.87 29.18
CA LYS A 28 -18.04 5.04 30.19
C LYS A 28 -18.62 6.44 30.06
N TYR A 29 -19.92 6.58 30.24
CA TYR A 29 -20.60 7.88 30.26
C TYR A 29 -21.01 8.19 31.69
N GLU A 30 -20.72 9.39 32.15
CA GLU A 30 -21.00 9.80 33.52
C GLU A 30 -21.41 11.28 33.57
N SER A 31 -22.45 11.60 34.34
CA SER A 31 -22.94 12.98 34.52
C SER A 31 -22.73 13.48 35.94
N ASN A 32 -22.39 12.60 36.89
CA ASN A 32 -22.16 12.99 38.27
C ASN A 32 -20.70 13.42 38.50
N ASP A 33 -20.48 14.66 38.92
CA ASP A 33 -19.15 15.24 39.17
C ASP A 33 -18.26 14.39 40.09
N LYS A 34 -18.82 13.81 41.14
CA LYS A 34 -18.04 12.97 42.07
C LYS A 34 -17.60 11.67 41.40
N ALA A 35 -18.48 11.06 40.62
CA ALA A 35 -18.14 9.87 39.85
C ALA A 35 -17.11 10.17 38.75
N ILE A 36 -17.23 11.32 38.07
CA ILE A 36 -16.25 11.79 37.07
C ILE A 36 -14.87 11.93 37.71
N LYS A 37 -14.75 12.69 38.81
CA LYS A 37 -13.47 12.87 39.53
C LYS A 37 -12.85 11.54 39.93
N SER A 38 -13.65 10.63 40.49
CA SER A 38 -13.18 9.29 40.86
C SER A 38 -12.66 8.48 39.68
N LYS A 39 -13.22 8.64 38.47
CA LYS A 39 -12.70 7.96 37.27
C LYS A 39 -11.42 8.60 36.75
N ILE A 40 -11.29 9.92 36.81
CA ILE A 40 -10.08 10.65 36.39
C ILE A 40 -8.88 10.25 37.26
N GLU A 41 -9.09 10.15 38.58
CA GLU A 41 -8.05 9.76 39.54
C GLU A 41 -7.64 8.28 39.42
N HIS A 42 -8.46 7.45 38.77
CA HIS A 42 -8.17 6.03 38.63
C HIS A 42 -6.97 5.81 37.69
N PHE A 43 -6.02 4.97 38.09
CA PHE A 43 -4.76 4.73 37.34
C PHE A 43 -4.93 4.21 35.90
N THR A 44 -6.14 3.74 35.54
CA THR A 44 -6.45 3.33 34.15
C THR A 44 -7.11 4.44 33.34
N PHE A 45 -7.29 5.65 33.87
CA PHE A 45 -7.78 6.78 33.12
C PHE A 45 -6.91 7.04 31.87
N HIS A 46 -7.56 7.35 30.75
CA HIS A 46 -6.88 7.65 29.50
C HIS A 46 -7.27 9.00 28.90
N GLY A 47 -8.55 9.37 29.00
CA GLY A 47 -9.02 10.63 28.48
C GLY A 47 -10.49 10.88 28.83
N LEU A 48 -10.90 12.13 28.70
CA LEU A 48 -12.26 12.58 28.94
C LEU A 48 -12.66 13.52 27.79
N GLU A 49 -13.88 13.38 27.31
CA GLU A 49 -14.51 14.31 26.37
C GLU A 49 -15.83 14.80 26.97
N GLU A 50 -15.94 16.10 27.18
CA GLU A 50 -17.15 16.74 27.69
C GLU A 50 -18.24 16.73 26.63
N LEU A 51 -19.39 16.18 26.99
CA LEU A 51 -20.62 16.24 26.21
C LEU A 51 -21.50 17.37 26.78
N ASN A 52 -22.75 17.47 26.34
CA ASN A 52 -23.61 18.55 26.84
C ASN A 52 -23.93 18.37 28.33
N ASP A 53 -24.49 17.22 28.70
CA ASP A 53 -24.97 16.94 30.06
C ASP A 53 -24.22 15.77 30.73
N SER A 54 -23.10 15.35 30.15
CA SER A 54 -22.31 14.21 30.62
C SER A 54 -20.87 14.29 30.11
N CYS A 55 -20.03 13.37 30.57
CA CYS A 55 -18.67 13.18 30.09
C CYS A 55 -18.52 11.77 29.52
N GLU A 56 -17.91 11.65 28.35
CA GLU A 56 -17.38 10.39 27.85
C GLU A 56 -15.98 10.17 28.44
N ILE A 57 -15.82 9.13 29.25
CA ILE A 57 -14.57 8.79 29.93
C ILE A 57 -13.99 7.54 29.30
N THR A 58 -12.81 7.68 28.71
CA THR A 58 -12.04 6.57 28.14
C THR A 58 -11.06 6.03 29.18
N MET A 59 -11.10 4.71 29.40
CA MET A 59 -10.28 3.97 30.35
C MET A 59 -9.47 2.89 29.64
N LYS A 60 -8.21 2.67 30.05
CA LYS A 60 -7.42 1.49 29.69
C LYS A 60 -8.00 0.25 30.38
N LYS A 61 -7.84 -0.92 29.75
CA LYS A 61 -8.20 -2.20 30.37
C LYS A 61 -7.11 -2.67 31.32
N ARG A 62 -7.50 -3.05 32.55
CA ARG A 62 -6.57 -3.60 33.56
C ARG A 62 -6.10 -5.02 33.22
N ARG A 63 -6.99 -5.82 32.62
CA ARG A 63 -6.71 -7.20 32.19
C ARG A 63 -7.02 -7.30 30.70
N LEU A 64 -6.08 -7.85 29.95
CA LEU A 64 -6.25 -8.10 28.53
C LEU A 64 -6.56 -9.59 28.34
N ASN A 65 -7.66 -9.89 27.67
CA ASN A 65 -7.96 -11.25 27.22
C ASN A 65 -7.55 -11.37 25.75
N ASN A 66 -6.38 -11.97 25.50
CA ASN A 66 -5.88 -12.16 24.15
C ASN A 66 -6.41 -13.46 23.55
N LYS A 67 -7.58 -13.37 22.92
CA LYS A 67 -8.29 -14.51 22.33
C LYS A 67 -8.04 -14.71 20.84
N ASN A 68 -7.23 -13.85 20.22
CA ASN A 68 -7.00 -13.90 18.78
C ASN A 68 -5.79 -14.79 18.47
N PRO A 69 -5.82 -15.59 17.39
CA PRO A 69 -4.69 -16.40 16.96
C PRO A 69 -3.63 -15.55 16.25
N ILE A 70 -2.91 -14.71 17.00
CA ILE A 70 -1.94 -13.74 16.43
C ILE A 70 -0.85 -14.43 15.59
N HIS A 71 -0.42 -15.64 15.99
CA HIS A 71 0.55 -16.44 15.25
C HIS A 71 0.12 -16.71 13.80
N LEU A 72 -1.18 -16.87 13.54
CA LEU A 72 -1.72 -17.05 12.19
C LEU A 72 -1.46 -15.82 11.33
N SER A 73 -1.67 -14.62 11.88
CA SER A 73 -1.43 -13.37 11.15
C SER A 73 0.05 -13.16 10.86
N ILE A 74 0.91 -13.47 11.82
CA ILE A 74 2.37 -13.44 11.62
C ILE A 74 2.74 -14.38 10.47
N ALA A 75 2.31 -15.64 10.54
CA ALA A 75 2.61 -16.64 9.50
C ALA A 75 2.14 -16.21 8.11
N ILE A 76 0.89 -15.73 7.99
CA ILE A 76 0.34 -15.25 6.71
C ILE A 76 1.20 -14.11 6.13
N TYR A 77 1.58 -13.11 6.94
CA TYR A 77 2.42 -12.01 6.46
C TYR A 77 3.82 -12.47 6.06
N GLN A 78 4.42 -13.39 6.80
CA GLN A 78 5.75 -13.91 6.45
C GLN A 78 5.69 -14.73 5.17
N LEU A 79 4.67 -15.58 4.99
CA LEU A 79 4.48 -16.36 3.77
C LEU A 79 4.19 -15.48 2.56
N ALA A 80 3.40 -14.41 2.70
CA ALA A 80 3.16 -13.46 1.61
C ALA A 80 4.44 -12.73 1.18
N LYS A 81 5.26 -12.27 2.13
CA LYS A 81 6.58 -11.67 1.84
C LYS A 81 7.52 -12.68 1.20
N LEU A 82 7.56 -13.90 1.72
CA LEU A 82 8.36 -14.97 1.16
C LEU A 82 7.96 -15.23 -0.30
N ARG A 83 6.67 -15.30 -0.62
CA ARG A 83 6.20 -15.51 -2.00
C ARG A 83 6.62 -14.38 -2.94
N MET A 84 6.60 -13.13 -2.49
CA MET A 84 7.12 -11.99 -3.27
C MET A 84 8.64 -12.09 -3.50
N LEU A 85 9.40 -12.49 -2.49
CA LEU A 85 10.85 -12.69 -2.60
C LEU A 85 11.19 -13.87 -3.51
N GLN A 86 10.46 -14.99 -3.39
CA GLN A 86 10.58 -16.15 -4.28
C GLN A 86 10.28 -15.76 -5.72
N PHE A 87 9.25 -14.97 -5.98
CA PHE A 87 9.00 -14.47 -7.33
C PHE A 87 10.17 -13.65 -7.87
N TYR A 88 10.78 -12.81 -7.03
CA TYR A 88 11.94 -12.04 -7.45
C TYR A 88 13.17 -12.93 -7.71
N TYR A 89 13.55 -13.80 -6.78
CA TYR A 89 14.79 -14.58 -6.86
C TYR A 89 14.65 -15.85 -7.71
N ASP A 90 13.57 -16.61 -7.51
CA ASP A 90 13.37 -17.94 -8.10
C ASP A 90 12.65 -17.87 -9.47
N CYS A 91 12.14 -16.70 -9.86
CA CYS A 91 11.55 -16.47 -11.19
C CYS A 91 12.28 -15.36 -11.94
N ILE A 92 12.18 -14.10 -11.50
CA ILE A 92 12.72 -12.97 -12.29
C ILE A 92 14.25 -13.04 -12.39
N ASP A 93 14.98 -13.12 -11.28
CA ASP A 93 16.45 -13.18 -11.28
C ASP A 93 16.99 -14.48 -11.90
N PHE A 94 16.26 -15.58 -11.71
CA PHE A 94 16.63 -16.87 -12.27
C PHE A 94 16.58 -16.85 -13.81
N TYR A 95 15.46 -16.44 -14.41
CA TYR A 95 15.25 -16.54 -15.86
C TYR A 95 15.80 -15.37 -16.69
N PHE A 96 16.07 -14.22 -16.08
CA PHE A 96 16.49 -13.00 -16.78
C PHE A 96 17.89 -12.57 -16.37
N ASP A 97 18.65 -12.01 -17.31
CA ASP A 97 19.93 -11.37 -16.99
C ASP A 97 19.70 -10.05 -16.26
N ARG A 98 20.59 -9.72 -15.32
CA ARG A 98 20.50 -8.50 -14.52
C ARG A 98 20.55 -7.21 -15.35
N SER A 99 21.09 -7.27 -16.55
CA SER A 99 21.07 -6.15 -17.51
C SER A 99 19.71 -5.95 -18.18
N ASP A 100 18.85 -6.97 -18.18
CA ASP A 100 17.58 -6.97 -18.91
C ASP A 100 16.36 -6.61 -18.07
N PHE A 101 16.55 -6.36 -16.77
CA PHE A 101 15.46 -5.88 -15.93
C PHE A 101 15.91 -4.97 -14.80
N GLN A 102 15.01 -4.07 -14.41
CA GLN A 102 15.15 -3.21 -13.23
C GLN A 102 13.86 -3.26 -12.42
N TYR A 103 13.98 -3.66 -11.15
CA TYR A 103 12.85 -3.64 -10.21
C TYR A 103 12.64 -2.22 -9.67
N GLN A 104 11.50 -1.61 -9.97
CA GLN A 104 11.24 -0.19 -9.74
C GLN A 104 10.52 0.08 -8.41
N GLU A 105 9.46 -0.69 -8.11
CA GLU A 105 8.63 -0.49 -6.91
C GLU A 105 7.96 -1.81 -6.51
N MET A 106 7.78 -2.02 -5.21
CA MET A 106 6.96 -3.10 -4.67
C MET A 106 5.92 -2.51 -3.70
N ASP A 107 4.64 -2.79 -3.92
CA ASP A 107 3.61 -2.48 -2.92
C ASP A 107 2.85 -3.75 -2.53
N THR A 108 3.21 -4.30 -1.37
CA THR A 108 2.56 -5.44 -0.69
C THR A 108 2.56 -6.74 -1.49
N ASP A 109 1.72 -6.84 -2.51
CA ASP A 109 1.47 -8.00 -3.38
C ASP A 109 1.62 -7.65 -4.88
N SER A 110 2.15 -6.46 -5.18
CA SER A 110 2.44 -5.99 -6.53
C SER A 110 3.93 -5.64 -6.69
N GLY A 111 4.46 -5.89 -7.89
CA GLY A 111 5.82 -5.54 -8.28
C GLY A 111 5.83 -4.85 -9.65
N TYR A 112 6.59 -3.77 -9.77
CA TYR A 112 6.79 -3.04 -11.03
C TYR A 112 8.21 -3.28 -11.50
N ILE A 113 8.33 -3.87 -12.68
CA ILE A 113 9.61 -4.31 -13.24
C ILE A 113 9.69 -3.75 -14.66
N ALA A 114 10.74 -2.97 -14.92
CA ALA A 114 11.08 -2.55 -16.27
C ALA A 114 11.93 -3.65 -16.91
N PHE A 115 11.66 -3.98 -18.17
CA PHE A 115 12.43 -4.94 -18.95
C PHE A 115 13.06 -4.25 -20.17
N SER A 116 14.17 -4.80 -20.67
CA SER A 116 14.86 -4.30 -21.86
C SER A 116 14.15 -4.62 -23.18
N CYS A 117 13.30 -5.66 -23.21
CA CYS A 117 12.52 -6.06 -24.38
C CYS A 117 10.99 -5.91 -24.17
N GLU A 118 10.26 -5.75 -25.26
CA GLU A 118 8.79 -5.60 -25.27
C GLU A 118 8.06 -6.86 -24.78
N ASN A 119 8.52 -8.05 -25.18
CA ASN A 119 7.97 -9.34 -24.75
C ASN A 119 9.00 -10.12 -23.89
N PRO A 120 9.23 -9.73 -22.63
CA PRO A 120 10.33 -10.25 -21.84
C PRO A 120 10.29 -11.78 -21.67
N PHE A 121 9.11 -12.33 -21.35
CA PHE A 121 8.91 -13.78 -21.18
C PHE A 121 8.97 -14.60 -22.48
N LYS A 122 9.29 -13.98 -23.61
CA LYS A 122 9.55 -14.64 -24.90
C LYS A 122 10.97 -14.35 -25.38
N ASP A 123 11.38 -13.09 -25.29
CA ASP A 123 12.55 -12.58 -25.99
C ASP A 123 13.78 -12.45 -25.06
N CYS A 124 13.60 -12.10 -23.78
CA CYS A 124 14.72 -11.86 -22.85
C CYS A 124 14.99 -13.02 -21.86
N ILE A 125 14.33 -14.16 -21.99
CA ILE A 125 14.67 -15.33 -21.17
C ILE A 125 16.03 -15.87 -21.60
N LYS A 126 16.91 -16.11 -20.63
CA LYS A 126 18.24 -16.74 -20.82
C LYS A 126 18.11 -17.96 -21.73
N PRO A 127 18.81 -18.02 -22.88
CA PRO A 127 18.61 -19.07 -23.87
C PRO A 127 18.67 -20.49 -23.32
N GLU A 128 19.58 -20.75 -22.39
CA GLU A 128 19.80 -22.04 -21.74
C GLU A 128 18.71 -22.45 -20.74
N LEU A 129 17.82 -21.54 -20.34
CA LEU A 129 16.71 -21.80 -19.40
C LEU A 129 15.34 -21.83 -20.07
N ARG A 130 15.26 -21.71 -21.40
CA ARG A 130 13.97 -21.65 -22.12
C ARG A 130 13.13 -22.91 -21.94
N ASP A 131 13.72 -24.08 -22.10
CA ASP A 131 13.02 -25.36 -21.92
C ASP A 131 12.52 -25.50 -20.47
N HIS A 132 13.38 -25.17 -19.49
CA HIS A 132 13.02 -25.15 -18.07
C HIS A 132 11.88 -24.14 -17.79
N PHE A 133 11.91 -22.95 -18.39
CA PHE A 133 10.84 -21.99 -18.23
C PHE A 133 9.52 -22.53 -18.78
N ASP A 134 9.51 -23.13 -19.96
CA ASP A 134 8.28 -23.67 -20.54
C ASP A 134 7.67 -24.81 -19.71
N GLU A 135 8.49 -25.62 -19.06
CA GLU A 135 8.06 -26.67 -18.13
C GLU A 135 7.51 -26.11 -16.82
N HIS A 136 8.09 -25.02 -16.29
CA HIS A 136 7.83 -24.53 -14.94
C HIS A 136 7.05 -23.21 -14.83
N LYS A 137 6.77 -22.49 -15.94
CA LYS A 137 6.13 -21.16 -15.91
C LYS A 137 4.79 -21.12 -15.19
N TYR A 138 4.04 -22.23 -15.20
CA TYR A 138 2.73 -22.30 -14.54
C TYR A 138 2.79 -22.47 -13.02
N GLU A 139 3.98 -22.63 -12.44
CA GLU A 139 4.20 -22.50 -10.99
C GLU A 139 4.14 -21.03 -10.53
N TRP A 140 4.33 -20.10 -11.47
CA TRP A 140 4.38 -18.66 -11.24
C TRP A 140 3.20 -17.94 -11.86
N PHE A 141 2.75 -18.35 -13.04
CA PHE A 141 1.74 -17.64 -13.84
C PHE A 141 0.49 -18.50 -14.11
N PRO A 142 -0.68 -17.86 -14.33
CA PRO A 142 -1.86 -18.57 -14.78
C PRO A 142 -1.63 -19.37 -16.06
N ARG A 143 -2.18 -20.59 -16.11
CA ARG A 143 -2.20 -21.40 -17.33
C ARG A 143 -2.99 -20.70 -18.43
N ASP A 144 -2.47 -20.68 -19.65
CA ASP A 144 -3.02 -19.91 -20.78
C ASP A 144 -3.50 -20.78 -21.96
N TYR A 145 -3.35 -22.10 -21.89
CA TYR A 145 -3.80 -23.02 -22.95
C TYR A 145 -5.33 -23.14 -23.10
N ASN A 146 -6.11 -22.66 -22.13
CA ASN A 146 -7.58 -22.64 -22.18
C ASN A 146 -8.11 -21.42 -21.40
N ALA A 147 -9.04 -20.68 -21.98
CA ALA A 147 -9.68 -19.51 -21.37
C ALA A 147 -10.37 -19.81 -20.02
N GLU A 148 -10.99 -20.98 -19.85
CA GLU A 148 -11.63 -21.36 -18.58
C GLU A 148 -10.59 -21.59 -17.48
N VAL A 149 -9.50 -22.29 -17.82
CA VAL A 149 -8.38 -22.54 -16.91
C VAL A 149 -7.68 -21.22 -16.56
N ALA A 150 -7.42 -20.38 -17.55
CA ALA A 150 -6.84 -19.05 -17.34
C ALA A 150 -7.68 -18.19 -16.40
N LYS A 151 -9.02 -18.21 -16.57
CA LYS A 151 -9.94 -17.46 -15.71
C LYS A 151 -9.94 -17.98 -14.27
N PHE A 152 -9.84 -19.29 -14.08
CA PHE A 152 -9.72 -19.90 -12.77
C PHE A 152 -8.38 -19.53 -12.12
N ASP A 153 -7.27 -19.74 -12.83
CA ASP A 153 -5.91 -19.51 -12.33
C ASP A 153 -5.61 -18.05 -12.02
N ARG A 154 -6.22 -17.10 -12.73
CA ARG A 154 -6.15 -15.66 -12.39
C ARG A 154 -6.68 -15.34 -10.98
N ARG A 155 -7.36 -16.29 -10.32
CA ARG A 155 -7.87 -16.22 -8.94
C ARG A 155 -7.21 -17.23 -8.02
N THR A 156 -6.30 -18.08 -8.52
CA THR A 156 -5.57 -19.05 -7.72
C THR A 156 -4.53 -18.32 -6.85
N PRO A 157 -4.58 -18.49 -5.52
CA PRO A 157 -3.62 -17.85 -4.63
C PRO A 157 -2.18 -18.23 -4.96
N GLY A 158 -1.29 -17.24 -4.93
CA GLY A 158 0.15 -17.45 -5.15
C GLY A 158 0.61 -17.34 -6.60
N LEU A 159 -0.31 -17.32 -7.57
CA LEU A 159 0.03 -17.02 -8.97
C LEU A 159 0.08 -15.51 -9.23
N PHE A 160 1.04 -15.10 -10.04
CA PHE A 160 1.26 -13.72 -10.46
C PHE A 160 0.60 -13.48 -11.80
N LYS A 161 -0.03 -12.31 -11.95
CA LYS A 161 -0.68 -11.90 -13.21
C LYS A 161 -0.26 -10.48 -13.54
N GLU A 162 -0.16 -10.20 -14.82
CA GLU A 162 -0.01 -8.83 -15.28
C GLU A 162 -1.33 -8.06 -15.04
N GLU A 163 -1.25 -7.00 -14.24
CA GLU A 163 -2.38 -6.10 -13.98
C GLU A 163 -2.28 -4.78 -14.76
N TRP A 164 -1.07 -4.37 -15.12
CA TRP A 164 -0.82 -3.13 -15.85
C TRP A 164 0.48 -3.26 -16.65
N ARG A 165 0.50 -2.66 -17.84
CA ARG A 165 1.64 -2.58 -18.74
C ARG A 165 1.68 -1.20 -19.41
N GLY A 166 2.87 -0.63 -19.48
CA GLY A 166 3.20 0.59 -20.20
C GLY A 166 4.70 0.86 -20.14
N ASP A 167 5.11 1.99 -20.70
CA ASP A 167 6.49 2.21 -21.14
C ASP A 167 7.25 3.18 -20.24
N ALA A 168 6.54 3.90 -19.38
CA ALA A 168 7.13 4.87 -18.47
C ALA A 168 6.62 4.71 -17.04
N MET A 169 7.52 4.91 -16.09
CA MET A 169 7.22 4.96 -14.67
C MET A 169 8.15 5.94 -13.95
N VAL A 170 7.58 6.73 -13.04
CA VAL A 170 8.34 7.51 -12.06
C VAL A 170 7.91 7.07 -10.67
N SER A 171 8.85 6.53 -9.88
CA SER A 171 8.64 6.22 -8.46
C SER A 171 9.45 7.15 -7.59
N LEU A 172 8.78 7.91 -6.72
CA LEU A 172 9.42 8.88 -5.83
C LEU A 172 9.68 8.30 -4.45
N SER A 173 8.68 7.57 -3.92
CA SER A 173 8.74 6.93 -2.62
C SER A 173 7.67 5.86 -2.53
N SER A 174 7.72 5.04 -1.48
CA SER A 174 6.72 3.99 -1.26
C SER A 174 5.29 4.50 -1.36
N LYS A 175 4.50 3.89 -2.26
CA LYS A 175 3.10 4.28 -2.58
C LYS A 175 2.94 5.68 -3.18
N ASN A 176 3.99 6.21 -3.80
CA ASN A 176 3.98 7.48 -4.51
C ASN A 176 4.70 7.34 -5.85
N TYR A 177 3.94 6.92 -6.87
CA TYR A 177 4.44 6.60 -8.19
C TYR A 177 3.38 6.85 -9.27
N ILE A 178 3.83 7.01 -10.50
CA ILE A 178 2.98 7.07 -11.69
C ILE A 178 3.52 6.09 -12.74
N CYS A 179 2.62 5.39 -13.42
CA CYS A 179 2.92 4.60 -14.60
C CYS A 179 2.04 5.10 -15.76
N TYR A 180 2.60 5.25 -16.96
CA TYR A 180 1.91 5.83 -18.11
C TYR A 180 2.49 5.33 -19.44
N LEU A 181 1.72 5.54 -20.50
CA LEU A 181 2.21 5.47 -21.88
C LEU A 181 2.44 6.91 -22.35
N PRO A 182 3.65 7.30 -22.81
CA PRO A 182 3.93 8.67 -23.24
C PRO A 182 2.98 9.18 -24.32
N ASP A 183 2.55 8.30 -25.23
CA ASP A 183 1.70 8.65 -26.38
C ASP A 183 0.19 8.46 -26.12
N GLU A 184 -0.22 8.00 -24.92
CA GLU A 184 -1.64 7.78 -24.58
C GLU A 184 -2.03 8.45 -23.25
N GLU A 185 -2.66 9.62 -23.33
CA GLU A 185 -3.12 10.40 -22.15
C GLU A 185 -4.07 9.62 -21.22
N HIS A 186 -4.79 8.62 -21.74
CA HIS A 186 -5.83 7.92 -20.98
C HIS A 186 -5.35 6.67 -20.24
N LYS A 187 -4.11 6.22 -20.44
CA LYS A 187 -3.59 4.98 -19.82
C LYS A 187 -2.61 5.26 -18.68
N VAL A 188 -3.07 6.03 -17.71
CA VAL A 188 -2.26 6.46 -16.55
C VAL A 188 -2.69 5.74 -15.26
N LYS A 189 -1.73 5.22 -14.51
CA LYS A 189 -1.92 4.67 -13.16
C LYS A 189 -1.14 5.51 -12.14
N VAL A 190 -1.86 6.27 -11.31
CA VAL A 190 -1.24 7.10 -10.25
C VAL A 190 -1.51 6.51 -8.87
N SER A 191 -0.46 6.37 -8.07
CA SER A 191 -0.52 6.16 -6.63
C SER A 191 0.10 7.36 -5.92
N ALA A 192 -0.64 8.01 -5.02
CA ALA A 192 -0.15 9.16 -4.25
C ALA A 192 -0.76 9.11 -2.84
N LYS A 193 -0.17 8.28 -1.96
CA LYS A 193 -0.75 8.02 -0.64
C LYS A 193 -0.89 9.30 0.19
N GLY A 194 -2.12 9.54 0.66
CA GLY A 194 -2.41 10.65 1.56
C GLY A 194 -2.82 11.95 0.86
N ILE A 195 -2.86 11.95 -0.48
CA ILE A 195 -3.49 12.99 -1.31
C ILE A 195 -4.78 12.43 -1.91
N GLN A 196 -5.80 13.29 -2.00
CA GLN A 196 -7.07 12.92 -2.62
C GLN A 196 -6.97 12.88 -4.13
N GLN A 197 -7.31 11.72 -4.68
CA GLN A 197 -7.41 11.46 -6.10
C GLN A 197 -8.88 11.39 -6.55
N GLY A 198 -9.13 11.58 -7.84
CA GLY A 198 -10.46 11.44 -8.45
C GLY A 198 -11.32 12.71 -8.43
N ARG A 199 -12.30 12.75 -9.34
CA ARG A 199 -13.12 13.93 -9.68
C ARG A 199 -12.29 15.17 -10.04
N GLY A 200 -11.19 14.99 -10.77
CA GLY A 200 -10.30 16.08 -11.17
C GLY A 200 -9.48 16.71 -10.05
N ARG A 201 -9.45 16.13 -8.84
CA ARG A 201 -8.66 16.67 -7.73
C ARG A 201 -7.17 16.43 -7.93
N ASN A 202 -6.38 17.48 -7.72
CA ASN A 202 -4.91 17.47 -7.77
C ASN A 202 -4.34 16.99 -9.12
N VAL A 203 -5.10 17.05 -10.23
CA VAL A 203 -4.65 16.59 -11.55
C VAL A 203 -3.57 17.49 -12.15
N ASP A 204 -3.43 18.71 -11.66
CA ASP A 204 -2.36 19.67 -11.97
C ASP A 204 -0.98 19.22 -11.45
N VAL A 205 -0.97 18.38 -10.41
CA VAL A 205 0.26 17.86 -9.80
C VAL A 205 0.41 16.35 -10.01
N LEU A 206 -0.69 15.60 -10.01
CA LEU A 206 -0.71 14.13 -10.10
C LEU A 206 -0.80 13.66 -11.56
N ASN A 207 0.16 14.08 -12.37
CA ASN A 207 0.30 13.76 -13.80
C ASN A 207 1.79 13.50 -14.12
N PRO A 208 2.12 12.95 -15.32
CA PRO A 208 3.51 12.66 -15.70
C PRO A 208 4.46 13.84 -15.49
N ASP A 209 4.10 15.03 -15.98
CA ASP A 209 4.92 16.25 -15.84
C ASP A 209 5.22 16.60 -14.39
N GLY A 210 4.25 16.46 -13.49
CA GLY A 210 4.39 16.73 -12.07
C GLY A 210 5.38 15.77 -11.40
N PHE A 211 5.29 14.48 -11.70
CA PHE A 211 6.22 13.47 -11.19
C PHE A 211 7.63 13.64 -11.76
N GLU A 212 7.77 13.84 -13.07
CA GLU A 212 9.06 14.06 -13.72
C GLU A 212 9.73 15.35 -13.23
N THR A 213 8.97 16.43 -13.07
CA THR A 213 9.51 17.72 -12.60
C THR A 213 10.06 17.62 -11.19
N VAL A 214 9.44 16.81 -10.33
CA VAL A 214 9.96 16.56 -8.97
C VAL A 214 11.33 15.92 -9.00
N VAL A 215 11.55 14.93 -9.88
CA VAL A 215 12.86 14.29 -10.06
C VAL A 215 13.85 15.27 -10.67
N ARG A 216 13.49 15.87 -11.82
CA ARG A 216 14.36 16.75 -12.61
C ARG A 216 14.82 17.98 -11.83
N ASN A 217 13.90 18.64 -11.13
CA ASN A 217 14.17 19.90 -10.42
C ASN A 217 14.46 19.69 -8.93
N ARG A 218 14.33 18.45 -8.43
CA ARG A 218 14.56 18.10 -7.01
C ARG A 218 13.70 18.90 -6.05
N ILE A 219 12.41 19.03 -6.37
CA ILE A 219 11.46 19.89 -5.65
C ILE A 219 10.38 19.10 -4.89
N THR A 220 9.56 19.83 -4.14
CA THR A 220 8.35 19.31 -3.52
C THR A 220 7.13 20.01 -4.13
N LEU A 221 6.15 19.23 -4.58
CA LEU A 221 4.86 19.75 -5.03
C LEU A 221 3.82 19.55 -3.92
N ARG A 222 2.91 20.53 -3.79
CA ARG A 222 1.83 20.51 -2.79
C ARG A 222 0.51 20.16 -3.45
N GLY A 223 -0.33 19.44 -2.72
CA GLY A 223 -1.70 19.13 -3.11
C GLY A 223 -2.68 19.52 -2.00
N THR A 224 -3.96 19.50 -2.33
CA THR A 224 -5.04 19.89 -1.43
C THR A 224 -5.97 18.71 -1.18
N ASN A 225 -6.25 18.46 0.10
CA ASN A 225 -7.32 17.57 0.53
C ASN A 225 -8.48 18.38 1.08
N LYS A 226 -9.71 18.00 0.72
CA LYS A 226 -10.94 18.59 1.24
C LYS A 226 -11.82 17.51 1.84
N GLY A 227 -12.41 17.78 2.99
CA GLY A 227 -13.29 16.81 3.64
C GLY A 227 -14.11 17.46 4.72
N PHE A 228 -14.81 16.62 5.48
CA PHE A 228 -15.58 17.04 6.63
C PHE A 228 -15.00 16.42 7.90
N ARG A 229 -15.14 17.13 9.02
CA ARG A 229 -14.81 16.64 10.35
C ARG A 229 -15.79 17.20 11.36
N LEU A 230 -15.99 16.51 12.48
CA LEU A 230 -16.65 17.10 13.63
C LEU A 230 -15.72 18.15 14.25
N SER A 231 -16.21 19.39 14.37
CA SER A 231 -15.54 20.43 15.13
C SER A 231 -15.81 20.21 16.61
N LYS A 232 -14.75 20.13 17.42
CA LYS A 232 -14.90 20.02 18.88
C LYS A 232 -15.46 21.31 19.49
N GLU A 233 -15.10 22.46 18.91
CA GLU A 233 -15.52 23.78 19.38
C GLU A 233 -16.99 24.04 19.11
N THR A 234 -17.44 23.80 17.87
CA THR A 234 -18.82 24.11 17.46
C THR A 234 -19.78 22.92 17.61
N LYS A 235 -19.26 21.73 17.99
CA LYS A 235 -20.01 20.46 18.06
C LYS A 235 -20.79 20.15 16.78
N SER A 236 -20.31 20.63 15.63
CA SER A 236 -20.97 20.52 14.32
C SER A 236 -20.02 20.00 13.25
N ILE A 237 -20.57 19.44 12.17
CA ILE A 237 -19.79 19.01 11.03
C ILE A 237 -19.31 20.25 10.27
N ILE A 238 -17.99 20.41 10.16
CA ILE A 238 -17.36 21.49 9.39
C ILE A 238 -16.62 20.92 8.18
N THR A 239 -16.53 21.72 7.12
CA THR A 239 -15.66 21.43 5.98
C THR A 239 -14.26 21.95 6.27
N TYR A 240 -13.24 21.14 5.98
CA TYR A 240 -11.84 21.57 6.05
C TYR A 240 -11.18 21.47 4.67
N THR A 241 -10.19 22.33 4.48
CA THR A 241 -9.22 22.24 3.39
C THR A 241 -7.83 22.16 4.00
N GLN A 242 -7.04 21.18 3.58
CA GLN A 242 -5.68 20.97 4.08
C GLN A 242 -4.71 20.90 2.91
N THR A 243 -3.72 21.78 2.91
CA THR A 243 -2.56 21.69 2.02
C THR A 243 -1.58 20.65 2.58
N LYS A 244 -1.15 19.72 1.73
CA LYS A 244 -0.22 18.65 2.09
C LYS A 244 0.90 18.56 1.05
N THR A 245 2.02 17.98 1.45
CA THR A 245 3.01 17.49 0.47
C THR A 245 2.35 16.42 -0.39
N ALA A 246 2.34 16.62 -1.71
CA ALA A 246 1.82 15.66 -2.66
C ALA A 246 2.92 14.79 -3.23
N LEU A 247 3.89 15.41 -3.89
CA LEU A 247 5.04 14.75 -4.49
C LEU A 247 6.30 15.37 -3.91
N ASN A 248 7.32 14.56 -3.65
CA ASN A 248 8.53 15.01 -2.99
C ASN A 248 9.75 14.25 -3.51
N TYR A 249 10.83 14.96 -3.79
CA TYR A 249 12.11 14.37 -4.17
C TYR A 249 12.81 13.67 -3.00
N TYR A 250 12.66 14.17 -1.77
CA TYR A 250 13.35 13.60 -0.62
C TYR A 250 12.86 12.18 -0.30
N TYR A 251 13.81 11.23 -0.32
CA TYR A 251 13.59 9.83 -0.01
C TYR A 251 14.60 9.34 1.03
N ASP A 252 14.11 8.98 2.21
CA ASP A 252 14.92 8.68 3.41
C ASP A 252 15.18 7.19 3.64
N LYS A 253 14.67 6.31 2.77
CA LYS A 253 14.80 4.86 2.95
C LYS A 253 15.96 4.24 2.17
N ARG A 254 16.57 4.99 1.25
CA ARG A 254 17.71 4.57 0.42
C ARG A 254 18.63 5.77 0.19
N GLN A 255 19.89 5.52 -0.14
CA GLN A 255 20.80 6.58 -0.57
C GLN A 255 20.54 6.88 -2.04
N VAL A 256 20.22 8.13 -2.37
CA VAL A 256 20.10 8.60 -3.75
C VAL A 256 21.49 8.92 -4.28
N MET A 257 21.84 8.39 -5.44
CA MET A 257 23.15 8.54 -6.06
C MET A 257 23.30 9.92 -6.71
N SER A 258 24.50 10.21 -7.21
CA SER A 258 24.84 11.52 -7.81
C SER A 258 24.00 11.88 -9.04
N ASP A 259 23.50 10.87 -9.77
CA ASP A 259 22.56 11.04 -10.88
C ASP A 259 21.18 11.56 -10.44
N GLY A 260 20.87 11.49 -9.14
CA GLY A 260 19.59 11.89 -8.58
C GLY A 260 18.43 10.93 -8.86
N ILE A 261 18.71 9.73 -9.38
CA ILE A 261 17.71 8.75 -9.80
C ILE A 261 18.03 7.38 -9.21
N SER A 262 19.26 6.89 -9.41
CA SER A 262 19.67 5.59 -8.90
C SER A 262 19.70 5.62 -7.38
N THR A 263 19.34 4.49 -6.75
CA THR A 263 19.37 4.38 -5.30
C THR A 263 20.04 3.09 -4.83
N ILE A 264 20.81 3.17 -3.75
CA ILE A 264 21.44 2.02 -3.09
C ILE A 264 20.94 1.88 -1.64
N PRO A 265 21.13 0.72 -1.00
CA PRO A 265 20.79 0.54 0.42
C PRO A 265 21.47 1.60 1.30
N LEU A 266 20.85 1.91 2.45
CA LEU A 266 21.47 2.74 3.47
C LEU A 266 22.65 2.02 4.10
N ASN A 267 23.72 2.76 4.43
CA ASN A 267 24.80 2.29 5.30
C ASN A 267 24.31 2.36 6.76
N VAL A 268 23.57 1.35 7.20
CA VAL A 268 23.04 1.22 8.57
C VAL A 268 23.55 -0.04 9.25
#